data_AF-A0A6I8QSM8-F1
#
_entry.id   AF-A0A6I8QSM8-F1
#
_cell.length_a   1.000
_cell.length_b   1.000
_cell.length_c   1.000
_cell.angle_alpha   90.00
_cell.angle_beta   90.00
_cell.angle_gamma   90.00
#
_symmetry.space_group_name_H-M   'P 1'
#
loop_
_entity.id
_entity.type
_entity.pdbx_description
1 polymer ?
#
loop_
_entity_poly.entity_id
_entity_poly.type
_entity_poly.pdbx_seq_one_letter_code
_entity_poly.pdbx_strand_id
1 'polypeptide(L)'
;FPTGSPQGVAIDADATKHKKRESNRVSAYKSRKKHTERADLLHQEYEKLEKENSALHKEIQSLQQEHLNLTKVLQEHEAACLLYTPEIMLELLQQPDLWSQEERELAFIY
;
A
#
# COMPACT_ATOMS: atom_id res chain seq x y z
N PHE A 1 -43.23 10.40 -58.76
CA PHE A 1 -43.39 9.58 -57.54
C PHE A 1 -42.55 8.32 -57.71
N PRO A 2 -41.55 8.03 -56.86
CA PRO A 2 -40.77 6.80 -57.03
C PRO A 2 -41.57 5.62 -56.44
N THR A 3 -41.93 4.68 -57.29
CA THR A 3 -42.54 3.40 -56.93
C THR A 3 -41.43 2.40 -56.58
N GLY A 4 -40.90 2.50 -55.35
CA GLY A 4 -40.04 1.48 -54.77
C GLY A 4 -40.89 0.35 -54.19
N SER A 5 -40.68 -0.89 -54.65
CA SER A 5 -41.42 -2.07 -54.15
C SER A 5 -41.15 -2.31 -52.66
N PRO A 6 -42.18 -2.54 -51.82
CA PRO A 6 -42.03 -2.67 -50.36
C PRO A 6 -41.13 -3.84 -49.90
N GLN A 7 -40.97 -4.88 -50.71
CA GLN A 7 -40.19 -6.07 -50.34
C GLN A 7 -38.68 -5.80 -50.20
N GLY A 8 -38.07 -4.94 -51.02
CA GLY A 8 -36.61 -4.71 -50.97
C GLY A 8 -36.15 -4.03 -49.68
N VAL A 9 -36.94 -3.08 -49.19
CA VAL A 9 -36.64 -2.29 -47.98
C VAL A 9 -36.76 -3.13 -46.71
N ALA A 10 -37.68 -4.10 -46.68
CA ALA A 10 -37.91 -4.95 -45.53
C ALA A 10 -36.77 -5.97 -45.30
N ILE A 11 -36.20 -6.52 -46.38
CA ILE A 11 -35.09 -7.48 -46.34
C ILE A 11 -33.81 -6.80 -45.82
N ASP A 12 -33.54 -5.58 -46.27
CA ASP A 12 -32.39 -4.79 -45.82
C ASP A 12 -32.51 -4.37 -44.34
N ALA A 13 -33.73 -4.09 -43.87
CA ALA A 13 -33.98 -3.78 -42.47
C ALA A 13 -33.72 -4.98 -41.54
N ASP A 14 -34.12 -6.19 -41.95
CA ASP A 14 -33.89 -7.41 -41.17
C ASP A 14 -32.41 -7.81 -41.11
N ALA A 15 -31.71 -7.73 -42.25
CA ALA A 15 -30.26 -7.92 -42.31
C ALA A 15 -29.50 -6.90 -41.44
N THR A 16 -29.93 -5.64 -41.44
CA THR A 16 -29.37 -4.59 -40.57
C THR A 16 -29.63 -4.85 -39.09
N LYS A 17 -30.83 -5.34 -38.74
CA LYS A 17 -31.20 -5.74 -37.38
C LYS A 17 -30.36 -6.91 -36.89
N HIS A 18 -30.14 -7.92 -37.73
CA HIS A 18 -29.25 -9.04 -37.45
C HIS A 18 -27.81 -8.57 -37.18
N LYS A 19 -27.25 -7.70 -38.04
CA LYS A 19 -25.92 -7.10 -37.83
C LYS A 19 -25.82 -6.32 -36.51
N LYS A 20 -26.84 -5.54 -36.15
CA LYS A 20 -26.88 -4.79 -34.88
C LYS A 20 -26.92 -5.71 -33.66
N ARG A 21 -27.71 -6.78 -33.70
CA ARG A 21 -27.77 -7.78 -32.62
C ARG A 21 -26.43 -8.46 -32.41
N GLU A 22 -25.76 -8.85 -33.49
CA GLU A 22 -24.46 -9.50 -33.39
C GLU A 22 -23.39 -8.54 -32.85
N SER A 23 -23.37 -7.30 -33.32
CA SER A 23 -22.47 -6.27 -32.78
C SER A 23 -22.73 -5.99 -31.30
N ASN A 24 -24.00 -5.90 -30.88
CA ASN A 24 -24.37 -5.74 -29.48
C ASN A 24 -23.97 -6.96 -28.64
N ARG A 25 -24.14 -8.18 -29.15
CA ARG A 25 -23.72 -9.42 -28.48
C ARG A 25 -22.22 -9.41 -28.19
N VAL A 26 -21.40 -9.06 -29.19
CA VAL A 26 -19.94 -8.94 -29.05
C VAL A 26 -19.59 -7.82 -28.08
N SER A 27 -20.27 -6.69 -28.15
CA SER A 27 -20.02 -5.54 -27.26
C SER A 27 -20.36 -5.85 -25.81
N ALA A 28 -21.49 -6.53 -25.56
CA ALA A 28 -21.90 -6.99 -24.24
C ALA A 28 -20.94 -8.04 -23.68
N TYR A 29 -20.46 -8.98 -24.51
CA TYR A 29 -19.43 -9.94 -24.12
C TYR A 29 -18.12 -9.24 -23.73
N LYS A 30 -17.62 -8.31 -24.56
CA LYS A 30 -16.39 -7.55 -24.27
C LYS A 30 -16.52 -6.71 -22.99
N SER A 31 -17.67 -6.07 -22.78
CA SER A 31 -17.94 -5.30 -21.56
C SER A 31 -17.94 -6.20 -20.33
N ARG A 32 -18.67 -7.32 -20.35
CA ARG A 32 -18.66 -8.29 -19.24
C ARG A 32 -17.25 -8.80 -18.94
N LYS A 33 -16.51 -9.20 -19.98
CA LYS A 33 -15.12 -9.65 -19.83
C LYS A 33 -14.25 -8.58 -19.16
N LYS A 34 -14.32 -7.33 -19.62
CA LYS A 34 -13.58 -6.20 -19.02
C LYS A 34 -13.96 -5.95 -17.56
N HIS A 35 -15.22 -6.12 -17.20
CA HIS A 35 -15.67 -5.98 -15.81
C HIS A 35 -15.10 -7.10 -14.93
N THR A 36 -15.15 -8.35 -15.39
CA THR A 36 -14.54 -9.48 -14.69
C THR A 36 -13.04 -9.28 -14.51
N GLU A 37 -12.31 -8.97 -15.60
CA GLU A 37 -10.86 -8.71 -15.53
C GLU A 37 -10.51 -7.59 -14.55
N ARG A 38 -11.31 -6.50 -14.52
CA ARG A 38 -11.09 -5.42 -13.56
C ARG A 38 -11.34 -5.86 -12.12
N ALA A 39 -12.37 -6.68 -11.88
CA ALA A 39 -12.65 -7.22 -10.55
C ALA A 39 -11.51 -8.14 -10.08
N ASP A 40 -11.00 -9.00 -10.98
CA ASP A 40 -9.89 -9.92 -10.67
C ASP A 40 -8.60 -9.15 -10.36
N LEU A 41 -8.27 -8.12 -11.14
CA LEU A 41 -7.11 -7.26 -10.87
C LEU A 41 -7.23 -6.54 -9.54
N LEU A 42 -8.41 -6.00 -9.23
CA LEU A 42 -8.64 -5.33 -7.95
C LEU A 42 -8.51 -6.30 -6.77
N HIS A 43 -9.00 -7.52 -6.92
CA HIS A 43 -8.88 -8.55 -5.89
C HIS A 43 -7.42 -8.94 -5.65
N GLN A 44 -6.65 -9.18 -6.72
CA GLN A 44 -5.23 -9.49 -6.61
C GLN A 44 -4.43 -8.38 -5.91
N GLU A 45 -4.70 -7.12 -6.26
CA GLU A 45 -4.04 -5.98 -5.62
C GLU A 45 -4.42 -5.87 -4.15
N TYR A 46 -5.70 -6.07 -3.82
CA TYR A 46 -6.15 -6.12 -2.43
C TYR A 46 -5.45 -7.21 -1.64
N GLU A 47 -5.37 -8.44 -2.16
CA GLU A 47 -4.71 -9.55 -1.47
C GLU A 47 -3.21 -9.30 -1.27
N LYS A 48 -2.56 -8.66 -2.23
CA LYS A 48 -1.15 -8.26 -2.11
C LYS A 48 -0.97 -7.22 -1.00
N LEU A 49 -1.77 -6.16 -1.02
CA LEU A 49 -1.72 -5.10 0.00
C LEU A 49 -2.05 -5.65 1.40
N GLU A 50 -3.01 -6.56 1.52
CA GLU A 50 -3.37 -7.19 2.79
C GLU A 50 -2.20 -8.02 3.35
N LYS A 51 -1.49 -8.76 2.50
CA LYS A 51 -0.29 -9.51 2.90
C LYS A 51 0.83 -8.58 3.37
N GLU A 52 1.12 -7.51 2.61
CA GLU A 52 2.12 -6.52 2.97
C GLU A 52 1.77 -5.81 4.28
N ASN A 53 0.52 -5.40 4.44
CA ASN A 53 0.01 -4.76 5.66
C ASN A 53 0.13 -5.69 6.88
N SER A 54 -0.25 -6.96 6.74
CA SER A 54 -0.07 -7.97 7.80
C SER A 54 1.40 -8.18 8.16
N ALA A 55 2.31 -8.17 7.17
CA ALA A 55 3.74 -8.28 7.42
C ALA A 55 4.28 -7.06 8.19
N LEU A 56 3.92 -5.85 7.78
CA LEU A 56 4.31 -4.61 8.45
C LEU A 56 3.81 -4.55 9.89
N HIS A 57 2.56 -4.94 10.15
CA HIS A 57 2.04 -5.00 11.52
C HIS A 57 2.83 -5.94 12.42
N LYS A 58 3.26 -7.10 11.90
CA LYS A 58 4.11 -8.03 12.65
C LYS A 58 5.49 -7.45 12.93
N GLU A 59 6.07 -6.77 11.95
CA GLU A 59 7.36 -6.08 12.11
C GLU A 59 7.28 -4.99 13.17
N ILE A 60 6.24 -4.15 13.14
CA ILE A 60 5.98 -3.12 14.16
C ILE A 60 5.88 -3.76 15.55
N GLN A 61 5.11 -4.83 15.69
CA GLN A 61 4.97 -5.53 16.98
C GLN A 61 6.31 -6.12 17.46
N SER A 62 7.10 -6.69 16.57
CA SER A 62 8.43 -7.23 16.88
C SER A 62 9.37 -6.12 17.36
N LEU A 63 9.43 -5.01 16.64
CA LEU A 63 10.28 -3.87 16.97
C LEU A 63 9.86 -3.22 18.29
N GLN A 64 8.55 -3.10 18.55
CA GLN A 64 8.05 -2.61 19.84
C GLN A 64 8.47 -3.52 20.99
N GLN A 65 8.39 -4.84 20.80
CA GLN A 65 8.80 -5.80 21.81
C GLN A 65 10.32 -5.76 22.06
N GLU A 66 11.11 -5.61 21.00
CA GLU A 66 12.56 -5.45 21.08
C GLU A 66 12.93 -4.16 21.79
N HIS A 67 12.32 -3.03 21.43
CA HIS A 67 12.51 -1.75 22.10
C HIS A 67 12.22 -1.86 23.60
N LEU A 68 11.07 -2.43 23.99
CA LEU A 68 10.73 -2.65 25.40
C LEU A 68 11.77 -3.51 26.12
N ASN A 69 12.27 -4.56 25.46
CA ASN A 69 13.28 -5.44 26.05
C ASN A 69 14.62 -4.71 26.23
N LEU A 70 15.06 -3.94 25.24
CA LEU A 70 16.27 -3.14 25.31
C LEU A 70 16.16 -2.04 26.38
N THR A 71 15.03 -1.34 26.46
CA THR A 71 14.77 -0.36 27.52
C THR A 71 14.87 -1.00 28.89
N LYS A 72 14.28 -2.19 29.08
CA LYS A 72 14.37 -2.92 30.35
C LYS A 72 15.81 -3.28 30.70
N VAL A 73 16.56 -3.85 29.76
CA VAL A 73 17.98 -4.20 29.97
C VAL A 73 18.80 -2.97 30.32
N LEU A 74 18.54 -1.83 29.66
CA LEU A 74 19.19 -0.57 29.97
C LEU A 74 18.88 -0.10 31.39
N GLN A 75 17.61 -0.10 31.80
CA GLN A 75 17.21 0.28 33.16
C GLN A 75 17.84 -0.60 34.24
N GLU A 76 17.90 -1.92 34.01
CA GLU A 76 18.56 -2.87 34.91
C GLU A 76 20.06 -2.59 35.01
N HIS A 77 20.71 -2.25 33.89
CA HIS A 77 22.12 -1.86 33.87
C HIS A 77 22.35 -0.54 34.60
N GLU A 78 21.58 0.51 34.31
CA GLU A 78 21.71 1.83 34.95
C GLU A 78 21.64 1.73 36.48
N ALA A 79 20.73 0.91 37.01
CA ALA A 79 20.60 0.68 38.45
C ALA A 79 21.83 0.03 39.10
N ALA A 80 22.61 -0.74 38.34
CA ALA A 80 23.83 -1.42 38.81
C ALA A 80 25.12 -0.72 38.38
N CYS A 81 25.03 0.30 37.51
CA CYS A 81 26.17 0.94 36.89
C CYS A 81 26.81 1.96 37.85
N LEU A 82 28.03 1.69 38.29
CA LEU A 82 28.82 2.60 39.12
C LEU A 82 29.22 3.91 38.40
N LEU A 83 29.04 3.97 37.07
CA LEU A 83 29.22 5.18 36.24
C LEU A 83 27.94 6.01 36.12
N TYR A 84 26.78 5.51 36.59
CA TYR A 84 25.52 6.24 36.67
C TYR A 84 25.44 7.03 37.98
N THR A 85 26.53 7.68 38.38
CA THR A 85 26.42 8.79 39.31
C THR A 85 26.10 10.03 38.49
N PRO A 86 25.20 10.91 38.95
CA PRO A 86 24.90 12.16 38.26
C PRO A 86 26.16 12.94 37.88
N GLU A 87 27.19 12.87 38.72
CA GLU A 87 28.49 13.50 38.51
C GLU A 87 29.24 12.96 37.29
N ILE A 88 29.38 11.63 37.16
CA ILE A 88 30.10 11.01 36.03
C ILE A 88 29.31 11.15 34.73
N MET A 89 27.98 11.04 34.80
CA MET A 89 27.10 11.23 33.65
C MET A 89 27.16 12.66 33.12
N LEU A 90 27.16 13.68 33.99
CA LEU A 90 27.29 15.07 33.57
C LEU A 90 28.65 15.34 32.91
N GLU A 91 29.71 14.73 33.42
CA GLU A 91 31.07 14.92 32.93
C GLU A 91 31.29 14.28 31.56
N LEU A 92 30.68 13.10 31.29
CA LEU A 92 30.70 12.46 29.97
C LEU A 92 29.85 13.20 28.93
N LEU A 93 28.69 13.73 29.33
CA LEU A 93 27.83 14.53 28.44
C LEU A 93 28.44 15.90 28.10
N GLN A 94 29.37 16.39 28.91
CA GLN A 94 30.11 17.64 28.69
C GLN A 94 31.37 17.47 27.81
N GLN A 95 31.58 16.30 27.18
CA GLN A 95 32.69 16.02 26.25
C GLN A 95 32.21 16.16 24.79
N PRO A 96 32.18 17.39 24.21
CA PRO A 96 31.65 17.62 22.87
C PRO A 96 32.43 16.93 21.75
N ASP A 97 33.66 16.48 22.01
CA ASP A 97 34.53 15.77 21.06
C ASP A 97 34.09 14.34 20.74
N LEU A 98 33.21 13.74 21.55
CA LEU A 98 32.73 12.37 21.37
C LEU A 98 31.41 12.26 20.59
N TRP A 99 30.70 13.36 20.38
CA TRP A 99 29.40 13.37 19.71
C TRP A 99 29.63 13.46 18.20
N SER A 100 29.05 12.52 17.44
CA SER A 100 29.00 12.59 15.99
C SER A 100 28.18 13.80 15.54
N GLN A 101 28.44 14.31 14.33
CA GLN A 101 27.81 15.54 13.85
C GLN A 101 26.28 15.45 13.82
N GLU A 102 25.72 14.27 13.56
CA GLU A 102 24.29 14.01 13.58
C GLU A 102 23.68 14.13 14.99
N GLU A 103 24.39 13.65 16.02
CA GLU A 103 23.94 13.73 17.41
C GLU A 103 23.97 15.18 17.93
N ARG A 104 24.93 15.98 17.45
CA ARG A 104 24.99 17.43 17.75
C ARG A 104 23.84 18.20 17.11
N GLU A 105 23.40 17.80 15.91
CA GLU A 105 22.30 18.45 15.20
C GLU A 105 20.94 18.10 15.83
N LEU A 106 20.76 16.89 16.37
CA LEU A 106 19.54 16.49 17.07
C LEU A 106 19.34 17.19 18.42
N ALA A 107 20.41 17.59 19.10
CA ALA A 107 20.35 18.32 20.37
C ALA A 107 19.74 19.74 20.26
N PHE A 108 19.62 20.29 19.04
CA PHE A 108 19.04 21.61 18.78
C PHE A 108 17.59 21.57 18.28
N ILE A 109 17.00 20.39 18.12
CA ILE A 109 15.64 20.21 17.56
C ILE A 109 14.57 19.90 18.64
N TYR A 110 14.98 19.75 19.91
CA TYR A 110 14.08 19.73 21.07
C TYR A 110 14.37 20.90 22.01
#